data_AF-A0A352NJA9-F1
#
_entry.id   AF-A0A352NJA9-F1
#
_cell.length_a   1.000
_cell.length_b   1.000
_cell.length_c   1.000
_cell.angle_alpha   90.00
_cell.angle_beta   90.00
_cell.angle_gamma   90.00
#
_symmetry.space_group_name_H-M   'P 1'
#
loop_
_entity.id
_entity.type
_entity.pdbx_description
1 polymer ?
#
loop_
_entity_poly.entity_id
_entity_poly.type
_entity_poly.pdbx_seq_one_letter_code
_entity_poly.pdbx_strand_id
1 'polypeptide(L)'
;MGVTFTFNDIKKICQRLGLAIRESGSNHVMEGTDPEGNFLRVSVHWKADGRNLAKGTVSQIAKDLGFKDVADMRDYLQNKKRRR
;
A
#
# COMPACT_ATOMS: atom_id res chain seq x y z
N MET A 1 -2.76 -1.24 20.42
CA MET A 1 -1.77 -2.05 19.66
C MET A 1 -1.46 -1.32 18.36
N GLY A 2 -0.23 -0.82 18.20
CA GLY A 2 0.17 -0.05 17.02
C GLY A 2 0.25 -0.95 15.78
N VAL A 3 -0.45 -0.60 14.71
CA VAL A 3 -0.35 -1.34 13.45
C VAL A 3 0.88 -0.86 12.71
N THR A 4 1.87 -1.73 12.57
CA THR A 4 3.09 -1.47 11.81
C THR A 4 2.97 -2.16 10.46
N PHE A 5 3.11 -1.39 9.38
CA PHE A 5 3.20 -1.95 8.03
C PHE A 5 4.64 -1.89 7.58
N THR A 6 5.07 -2.96 6.93
CA THR A 6 6.35 -2.98 6.22
C THR A 6 6.11 -2.65 4.75
N PHE A 7 7.17 -2.26 4.05
CA PHE A 7 7.11 -2.08 2.60
C PHE A 7 6.59 -3.33 1.87
N ASN A 8 6.97 -4.53 2.33
CA ASN A 8 6.52 -5.79 1.75
C ASN A 8 5.00 -5.97 1.88
N ASP A 9 4.40 -5.48 2.96
CA ASP A 9 2.96 -5.50 3.16
C ASP A 9 2.25 -4.57 2.16
N ILE A 10 2.75 -3.34 2.00
CA ILE A 10 2.23 -2.39 1.00
C ILE A 10 2.36 -2.97 -0.40
N LYS A 11 3.54 -3.53 -0.74
CA LYS A 11 3.81 -4.16 -2.03
C LYS A 11 2.81 -5.27 -2.34
N LYS A 12 2.51 -6.14 -1.37
CA LYS A 12 1.51 -7.22 -1.52
C LYS A 12 0.10 -6.67 -1.73
N ILE A 13 -0.28 -5.62 -1.01
CA ILE A 13 -1.59 -4.97 -1.16
C ILE A 13 -1.69 -4.38 -2.56
N CYS A 14 -0.69 -3.61 -3.00
CA CYS A 14 -0.67 -3.00 -4.31
C CYS A 14 -0.70 -4.05 -5.45
N GLN A 15 0.06 -5.14 -5.32
CA GLN A 15 -0.01 -6.26 -6.27
C GLN A 15 -1.39 -6.92 -6.30
N ARG A 16 -2.06 -7.11 -5.15
CA ARG A 16 -3.42 -7.68 -5.11
C ARG A 16 -4.48 -6.75 -5.69
N LEU A 17 -4.27 -5.45 -5.57
CA LEU A 17 -5.10 -4.41 -6.18
C LEU A 17 -4.86 -4.28 -7.69
N GLY A 18 -3.84 -4.95 -8.24
CA GLY A 18 -3.50 -4.86 -9.67
C GLY A 18 -2.70 -3.61 -10.03
N LEU A 19 -2.11 -2.91 -9.05
CA LEU A 19 -1.21 -1.80 -9.32
C LEU A 19 0.12 -2.29 -9.89
N ALA A 20 0.61 -1.61 -10.91
CA ALA A 20 1.94 -1.82 -11.45
C ALA A 20 2.97 -1.13 -10.57
N ILE A 21 3.98 -1.88 -10.13
CA ILE A 21 5.09 -1.33 -9.37
C ILE A 21 6.14 -0.88 -10.38
N ARG A 22 6.30 0.44 -10.52
CA ARG A 22 7.37 1.10 -11.25
C ARG A 22 8.51 1.46 -10.30
N GLU A 23 9.69 0.94 -10.59
CA GLU A 23 10.91 1.30 -9.88
C GLU A 23 11.48 2.57 -10.53
N SER A 24 11.59 3.65 -9.75
CA SER A 24 12.14 4.93 -10.18
C SER A 24 13.33 5.27 -9.29
N GLY A 25 14.48 4.65 -9.60
CA GLY A 25 15.70 4.77 -8.80
C GLY A 25 15.51 4.18 -7.39
N SER A 26 15.73 4.99 -6.36
CA SER A 26 15.52 4.62 -4.95
C SER A 26 14.06 4.71 -4.47
N ASN A 27 13.14 5.12 -5.36
CA ASN A 27 11.71 5.19 -5.08
C ASN A 27 10.97 4.08 -5.83
N HIS A 28 10.02 3.44 -5.15
CA HIS A 28 9.05 2.55 -5.76
C HIS A 28 7.73 3.28 -5.88
N VAL A 29 7.33 3.56 -7.10
CA VAL A 29 6.03 4.14 -7.43
C VAL A 29 5.10 2.99 -7.82
N MET A 30 3.99 2.82 -7.13
CA MET A 30 2.98 1.82 -7.45
C MET A 30 1.78 2.58 -8.01
N GLU A 31 1.48 2.39 -9.28
CA GLU A 31 0.41 3.09 -9.97
C GLU A 31 -0.44 2.12 -10.78
N GLY A 32 -1.73 2.40 -10.88
CA GLY A 32 -2.65 1.53 -11.59
C GLY A 32 -4.08 1.94 -11.40
N THR A 33 -4.94 1.38 -12.25
CA THR A 33 -6.37 1.60 -12.16
C THR A 33 -6.96 0.45 -11.36
N ASP A 34 -7.67 0.79 -10.29
CA ASP A 34 -8.40 -0.18 -9.50
C ASP A 34 -9.60 -0.76 -10.32
N PRO A 35 -10.15 -1.92 -9.94
CA PRO A 35 -11.31 -2.51 -10.61
C PRO A 35 -12.55 -1.60 -10.65
N GLU A 36 -12.68 -0.61 -9.77
CA GLU A 36 -13.74 0.41 -9.81
C GLU A 36 -13.44 1.57 -10.80
N GLY A 37 -12.27 1.57 -11.45
CA GLY A 37 -11.87 2.58 -12.43
C GLY A 37 -11.09 3.75 -11.84
N ASN A 38 -10.74 3.74 -10.56
CA ASN A 38 -10.00 4.82 -9.92
C ASN A 38 -8.50 4.65 -10.18
N PHE A 39 -7.85 5.71 -10.68
CA PHE A 39 -6.39 5.74 -10.78
C PHE A 39 -5.79 5.96 -9.39
N LEU A 40 -5.10 4.95 -8.89
CA LEU A 40 -4.38 4.99 -7.62
C LEU A 40 -2.89 5.12 -7.92
N ARG A 41 -2.19 5.99 -7.19
CA ARG A 41 -0.74 6.16 -7.30
C ARG A 41 -0.12 6.38 -5.94
N VAL A 42 0.72 5.45 -5.51
CA VAL A 42 1.47 5.55 -4.28
C VAL A 42 2.96 5.59 -4.55
N SER A 43 3.70 6.42 -3.84
CA SER A 43 5.16 6.45 -3.94
C SER A 43 5.76 6.12 -2.58
N VAL A 44 6.57 5.06 -2.51
CA VAL A 44 7.27 4.67 -1.30
C VAL A 44 8.77 4.79 -1.52
N HIS A 45 9.45 5.56 -0.67
CA HIS A 45 10.89 5.76 -0.74
C HIS A 45 11.61 4.64 0.00
N TRP A 46 12.58 3.99 -0.65
CA TRP A 46 13.44 2.99 -0.02
C TRP A 46 14.49 3.69 0.85
N LYS A 47 14.10 4.12 2.05
CA LYS A 47 15.06 4.47 3.10
C LYS A 47 15.04 3.39 4.17
N ALA A 48 16.00 2.48 4.02
CA ALA A 48 16.30 1.33 4.89
C ALA A 48 15.32 0.15 4.76
N ASP A 49 15.81 -0.86 4.06
CA ASP A 49 15.33 -2.24 4.11
C ASP A 49 15.00 -2.66 5.57
N GLY A 50 13.77 -3.12 5.82
CA GLY A 50 13.35 -3.65 7.13
C GLY A 50 12.80 -2.66 8.17
N ARG A 51 12.68 -1.35 7.88
CA ARG A 51 12.03 -0.41 8.82
C ARG A 51 10.51 -0.40 8.69
N ASN A 52 9.85 -0.31 9.85
CA ASN A 52 8.42 -0.03 9.94
C ASN A 52 8.12 1.32 9.31
N LEU A 53 7.11 1.37 8.45
CA LEU A 53 6.61 2.63 7.90
C LEU A 53 6.06 3.50 9.03
N ALA A 54 6.34 4.80 8.94
CA ALA A 54 5.76 5.75 9.88
C ALA A 54 4.23 5.69 9.79
N LYS A 55 3.55 5.71 10.94
CA LYS A 55 2.08 5.62 11.01
C LYS A 55 1.38 6.65 10.11
N GLY A 56 1.95 7.85 10.00
CA GLY A 56 1.46 8.91 9.10
C GLY A 56 1.54 8.51 7.62
N THR A 57 2.67 7.92 7.20
CA THR A 57 2.86 7.42 5.84
C THR A 57 1.87 6.30 5.52
N VAL A 58 1.67 5.35 6.43
CA VAL A 58 0.69 4.27 6.24
C VAL A 58 -0.73 4.82 6.13
N SER A 59 -1.09 5.81 6.95
CA SER A 59 -2.42 6.43 6.89
C SER A 59 -2.65 7.18 5.58
N GLN A 60 -1.63 7.84 5.04
CA GLN A 60 -1.70 8.45 3.71
C GLN A 60 -1.85 7.40 2.63
N ILE A 61 -1.03 6.34 2.66
CA ILE A 61 -1.10 5.22 1.70
C ILE A 61 -2.51 4.59 1.71
N ALA A 62 -3.09 4.37 2.89
CA ALA A 62 -4.44 3.83 3.01
C ALA A 62 -5.45 4.72 2.27
N LYS A 63 -5.38 6.04 2.43
CA LYS A 63 -6.26 6.99 1.74
C LYS A 63 -6.00 7.04 0.23
N ASP A 64 -4.74 7.04 -0.19
CA ASP A 64 -4.35 7.05 -1.61
C ASP A 64 -4.79 5.78 -2.33
N LEU A 65 -4.72 4.65 -1.64
CA LEU A 65 -5.27 3.38 -2.09
C LEU A 65 -6.76 3.24 -1.80
N GLY A 66 -7.45 4.34 -1.45
CA GLY A 66 -8.88 4.44 -1.16
C GLY A 66 -9.43 3.39 -0.17
N PHE A 67 -8.66 3.03 0.85
CA PHE A 67 -9.14 2.33 2.03
C PHE A 67 -9.71 3.32 3.03
N LYS A 68 -10.70 2.88 3.81
CA LYS A 68 -11.34 3.72 4.82
C LYS A 68 -10.38 4.15 5.93
N ASP A 69 -9.54 3.21 6.39
CA ASP A 69 -8.54 3.44 7.42
C ASP A 69 -7.43 2.39 7.34
N VAL A 70 -6.37 2.59 8.13
CA VAL A 70 -5.24 1.66 8.28
C VAL A 70 -5.71 0.28 8.74
N ALA A 71 -6.77 0.22 9.56
CA ALA A 71 -7.37 -1.04 10.00
C ALA A 71 -8.02 -1.82 8.85
N ASP A 72 -8.70 -1.13 7.92
CA ASP A 72 -9.34 -1.76 6.76
C ASP A 72 -8.30 -2.27 5.76
N MET A 73 -7.25 -1.48 5.55
CA MET A 73 -6.07 -1.89 4.78
C MET A 73 -5.37 -3.12 5.38
N ARG A 74 -5.29 -3.20 6.72
CA ARG A 74 -4.74 -4.38 7.43
C ARG A 74 -5.62 -5.60 7.22
N ASP A 75 -6.93 -5.45 7.37
CA ASP A 75 -7.86 -6.55 7.17
C ASP A 75 -7.75 -7.09 5.73
N TYR A 76 -7.64 -6.20 4.74
CA TYR A 76 -7.41 -6.59 3.34
C TYR A 76 -6.13 -7.42 3.15
N LEU A 77 -5.03 -7.04 3.82
CA LEU A 77 -3.77 -7.78 3.81
C LEU A 77 -3.91 -9.17 4.45
N GLN A 78 -4.54 -9.25 5.63
CA GLN A 78 -4.70 -10.51 6.38
C GLN A 78 -5.72 -11.44 5.71
N ASN A 79 -6.77 -10.88 5.12
CA ASN A 79 -7.86 -11.62 4.51
C ASN A 79 -7.61 -11.85 3.01
N LYS A 80 -6.99 -13.00 2.70
CA LYS A 80 -6.64 -13.41 1.33
C LYS A 80 -7.83 -13.56 0.37
N LYS A 81 -9.07 -13.59 0.86
CA LYS A 81 -10.29 -13.73 0.05
C LYS A 81 -11.12 -12.45 -0.09
N ARG A 82 -10.77 -11.38 0.63
CA ARG A 82 -11.53 -10.13 0.58
C ARG A 82 -11.26 -9.40 -0.75
N ARG A 83 -12.33 -9.15 -1.52
CA ARG A 83 -12.35 -8.13 -2.57
C ARG A 83 -12.60 -6.79 -1.88
N ARG A 84 -11.92 -5.75 -2.40
CA ARG A 84 -11.87 -4.41 -1.82
C ARG A 84 -13.28 -3.89 -1.56
#